data_AF-A0A645HZ65-F1
#
_entry.id   AF-A0A645HZ65-F1
#
_cell.length_a   1.000
_cell.length_b   1.000
_cell.length_c   1.000
_cell.angle_alpha   90.00
_cell.angle_beta   90.00
_cell.angle_gamma   90.00
#
_symmetry.space_group_name_H-M   'P 1'
#
loop_
_entity.id
_entity.type
_entity.pdbx_description
1 polymer ?
#
loop_
_entity_poly.entity_id
_entity_poly.type
_entity_poly.pdbx_seq_one_letter_code
_entity_poly.pdbx_strand_id
1 'polypeptide(L)' 'MVRQLKDLNFVGMDLVEVAPCYDFGELTTYMAANVVYEFLSILAYQKETK' A
#
# COMPACT_ATOMS: atom_id res chain seq x y z
N MET A 1 1.30 9.02 -1.22
CA MET A 1 1.33 9.10 -2.71
C MET A 1 0.18 8.30 -3.31
N VAL A 2 -0.12 7.12 -2.75
CA VAL A 2 -1.24 6.26 -3.19
C VAL A 2 -2.60 6.81 -2.76
N ARG A 3 -2.67 7.52 -1.63
CA ARG A 3 -3.91 8.12 -1.07
C ARG A 3 -4.67 9.04 -2.02
N GLN A 4 -4.01 9.68 -2.98
CA GLN A 4 -4.67 10.55 -3.96
C GLN A 4 -5.51 9.76 -4.98
N LEU A 5 -5.30 8.44 -5.07
CA LEU A 5 -6.04 7.55 -5.97
C LEU A 5 -7.32 7.01 -5.33
N LYS A 6 -7.72 7.52 -4.16
CA LYS A 6 -8.85 7.00 -3.34
C LYS A 6 -10.20 6.96 -4.05
N ASP A 7 -10.38 7.71 -5.13
CA ASP A 7 -11.64 7.77 -5.89
C ASP A 7 -11.70 6.74 -7.04
N LEU A 8 -10.60 6.02 -7.31
CA LEU A 8 -10.58 4.94 -8.30
C LEU A 8 -11.26 3.67 -7.77
N ASN A 9 -11.92 2.93 -8.66
CA ASN A 9 -12.52 1.63 -8.32
C ASN A 9 -11.45 0.52 -8.30
N PHE A 10 -10.93 0.19 -7.12
CA PHE A 10 -9.94 -0.86 -6.96
C PHE A 10 -10.57 -2.25 -6.84
N VAL A 11 -10.08 -3.20 -7.66
CA VAL A 11 -10.43 -4.63 -7.57
C VAL A 11 -9.39 -5.42 -6.77
N GLY A 12 -8.16 -4.92 -6.69
CA GLY A 12 -7.06 -5.48 -5.91
C GLY A 12 -5.77 -4.67 -6.06
N MET A 13 -4.75 -5.02 -5.27
CA MET A 13 -3.38 -4.54 -5.43
C MET A 13 -2.40 -5.69 -5.20
N ASP A 14 -1.19 -5.53 -5.72
CA ASP A 14 -0.02 -6.34 -5.42
C ASP A 14 1.16 -5.41 -5.10
N LEU A 15 2.06 -5.86 -4.22
CA LEU A 15 3.31 -5.19 -3.93
C LEU A 15 4.48 -6.18 -4.08
N VAL A 16 5.25 -5.98 -5.14
CA VAL A 16 6.33 -6.87 -5.57
C VAL A 16 7.71 -6.25 -5.34
N GLU A 17 8.75 -7.04 -5.60
CA GLU A 17 10.16 -6.60 -5.56
C GLU A 17 10.65 -6.12 -4.18
N VAL A 18 10.05 -6.65 -3.11
CA VAL A 18 10.62 -6.53 -1.76
C VAL A 18 11.62 -7.65 -1.58
N ALA A 19 12.90 -7.31 -1.49
CA ALA A 19 13.99 -8.28 -1.34
C ALA A 19 14.72 -8.09 0.01
N PRO A 20 14.23 -8.69 1.12
CA PRO A 20 14.77 -8.47 2.46
C PRO A 20 16.27 -8.77 2.59
N CYS A 21 16.78 -9.77 1.85
CA CYS A 21 18.20 -10.14 1.87
C CYS A 21 19.12 -9.02 1.36
N TYR A 22 18.60 -8.08 0.58
CA TYR A 22 19.32 -6.91 0.05
C TYR A 22 18.91 -5.61 0.75
N ASP A 23 18.04 -5.68 1.74
CA ASP A 23 17.46 -4.52 2.42
C ASP A 23 18.24 -4.16 3.69
N PHE A 24 19.20 -3.27 3.55
CA PHE A 24 20.00 -2.79 4.69
C PHE A 24 19.16 -1.90 5.60
N GLY A 25 18.93 -2.38 6.83
CA GLY A 25 18.14 -1.64 7.82
C GLY A 25 16.63 -1.69 7.59
N GLU A 26 16.13 -2.70 6.86
CA GLU A 26 14.70 -2.97 6.65
C GLU A 26 13.91 -1.80 6.03
N LEU A 27 14.60 -0.87 5.37
CA LEU A 27 14.00 0.35 4.84
C LEU A 27 13.00 0.05 3.73
N THR A 28 13.37 -0.81 2.79
CA THR A 28 12.52 -1.23 1.67
C THR A 28 11.29 -1.96 2.19
N THR A 29 11.48 -2.85 3.15
CA THR A 29 10.42 -3.63 3.79
C THR A 29 9.47 -2.71 4.57
N TYR A 30 10.01 -1.72 5.27
CA TYR A 30 9.22 -0.73 6.00
C TYR A 30 8.42 0.19 5.06
N MET A 31 9.03 0.64 3.96
CA MET A 31 8.34 1.43 2.93
C MET A 31 7.24 0.60 2.26
N ALA A 32 7.51 -0.66 1.96
CA ALA A 32 6.54 -1.61 1.43
C ALA A 32 5.32 -1.75 2.34
N ALA A 33 5.54 -1.98 3.64
CA ALA A 33 4.47 -2.03 4.63
C ALA A 33 3.62 -0.75 4.67
N ASN A 34 4.27 0.43 4.57
CA ASN A 34 3.56 1.70 4.52
C ASN A 34 2.67 1.84 3.28
N VAL A 35 3.13 1.38 2.11
CA VAL A 35 2.35 1.42 0.86
C VAL A 35 1.09 0.53 0.98
N VAL A 36 1.24 -0.69 1.51
CA VAL A 36 0.10 -1.59 1.76
C VAL A 36 -0.88 -0.96 2.75
N TYR A 37 -0.37 -0.32 3.81
CA TYR A 37 -1.19 0.40 4.78
C TYR A 37 -1.97 1.58 4.16
N GLU A 38 -1.34 2.36 3.26
CA GLU A 38 -2.05 3.42 2.53
C GLU A 38 -3.22 2.84 1.72
N PHE A 39 -3.01 1.72 1.04
CA PHE A 39 -4.07 1.09 0.25
C PHE A 39 -5.19 0.50 1.11
N LEU A 40 -4.86 -0.16 2.22
CA LEU A 40 -5.86 -0.65 3.16
C LEU A 40 -6.72 0.50 3.71
N SER A 41 -6.10 1.66 3.97
CA SER A 41 -6.80 2.88 4.39
C SER A 41 -7.76 3.39 3.31
N ILE A 42 -7.39 3.31 2.02
CA ILE A 42 -8.28 3.63 0.90
C ILE A 42 -9.47 2.68 0.85
N LEU A 43 -9.25 1.36 0.98
CA LEU A 43 -10.34 0.38 1.00
C LEU A 43 -11.32 0.64 2.15
N ALA A 44 -10.79 0.97 3.34
CA ALA A 44 -11.61 1.33 4.49
C ALA A 44 -12.44 2.60 4.21
N TYR A 45 -11.82 3.64 3.66
CA TYR A 45 -12.50 4.88 3.28
C TYR A 45 -13.61 4.65 2.23
N GLN A 46 -13.34 3.84 1.21
CA GLN A 46 -14.32 3.50 0.17
C GLN A 46 -15.50 2.68 0.71
N LYS A 47 -15.26 1.83 1.70
CA LYS A 47 -16.31 1.06 2.38
C LYS A 47 -17.20 1.95 3.25
N GLU A 48 -16.66 2.98 3.88
CA GLU A 48 -17.43 3.93 4.69
C GLU A 48 -18.25 4.90 3.83
N THR A 49 -17.71 5.31 2.68
CA THR A 49 -18.35 6.30 1.79
C THR A 49 -19.40 5.68 0.85
N LYS A 50 -19.44 4.35 0.72
CA LYS A 50 -20.48 3.60 0.00
C LYS A 50 -21.66 3.29 0.91
#